data_AF-A0A0K6FNN4-F1
#
_entry.id   AF-A0A0K6FNN4-F1
#
_cell.length_a   1.000
_cell.length_b   1.000
_cell.length_c   1.000
_cell.angle_alpha   90.00
_cell.angle_beta   90.00
_cell.angle_gamma   90.00
#
_symmetry.space_group_name_H-M   'P 1'
#
loop_
_entity.id
_entity.type
_entity.pdbx_description
1 polymer ?
#
loop_
_entity_poly.entity_id
_entity_poly.type
_entity_poly.pdbx_seq_one_letter_code
_entity_poly.pdbx_strand_id
1 'polypeptide(L)'
;MKGGTGFVLCYTDIVFEWWKEISNLSDRSALKAFLHTDSLISDGCPLHPGTKGMEVFMAIIHNGESRLCFSLKQVSYARYWLHAYGLTSEPLPLPSSHYLLTLNDLRGPPSPVTYKTVAELRNALKDVGKHNKRVKTFAGDYALGEMRTVFERVRSVWGERRGAWMAIDFEGWERDHTVITEFGWSVIRWKPEDSGVVEAKEGEKLDEVALKEVREEGHWTVKEYAAYRNGVFVKDNRDNYDFGTTEVLPKVVFKKRIGELISGYAAEGPLYLVFHDRYGDVKYLRQLEVPGIEGLSSIPNKPPGPGLYCVDTKDMFSALEGDSGQQRGLERVCLLLKIYGFNHPHNAGNDAHYTMEALRAMATGKPLDSQREERWPNQTQVLFGQQKGVKVEWTEKDLDSDDEFY
;
A
#
# COMPACT_ATOMS: atom_id res chain seq x y z
N MET A 1 5.20 -22.41 25.26
CA MET A 1 5.59 -23.05 23.98
C MET A 1 5.15 -22.16 22.83
N LYS A 2 6.11 -21.52 22.14
CA LYS A 2 5.92 -20.75 20.91
C LYS A 2 6.18 -21.70 19.74
N GLY A 3 5.20 -21.91 18.88
CA GLY A 3 5.29 -22.76 17.68
C GLY A 3 3.96 -22.73 16.95
N GLY A 4 3.84 -21.83 15.97
CA GLY A 4 2.62 -21.62 15.20
C GLY A 4 2.28 -22.87 14.39
N THR A 5 1.12 -23.46 14.64
CA THR A 5 0.54 -24.48 13.77
C THR A 5 0.06 -23.80 12.49
N GLY A 6 0.82 -23.91 11.41
CA GLY A 6 0.62 -23.23 10.12
C GLY A 6 -0.54 -23.77 9.26
N PHE A 7 -1.62 -24.25 9.88
CA PHE A 7 -2.77 -24.86 9.20
C PHE A 7 -4.09 -24.33 9.75
N VAL A 8 -4.91 -23.78 8.87
CA VAL A 8 -6.24 -23.26 9.20
C VAL A 8 -7.30 -23.83 8.26
N LEU A 9 -8.53 -23.97 8.73
CA LEU A 9 -9.65 -24.50 7.96
C LEU A 9 -10.73 -23.43 7.80
N CYS A 10 -11.21 -23.24 6.58
CA CYS A 10 -12.19 -22.21 6.27
C CYS A 10 -13.47 -22.36 7.12
N TYR A 11 -13.93 -21.27 7.74
CA TYR A 11 -15.07 -21.27 8.65
C TYR A 11 -16.33 -21.81 7.96
N THR A 12 -16.61 -21.36 6.74
CA THR A 12 -17.83 -21.77 6.02
C THR A 12 -17.82 -23.24 5.67
N ASP A 13 -16.67 -23.80 5.31
CA ASP A 13 -16.57 -25.22 4.93
C ASP A 13 -16.77 -26.11 6.16
N ILE A 14 -16.20 -25.71 7.30
CA ILE A 14 -16.39 -26.42 8.57
C ILE A 14 -17.86 -26.34 9.03
N VAL A 15 -18.49 -25.17 8.99
CA VAL A 15 -19.85 -24.99 9.50
C VAL A 15 -20.91 -25.58 8.56
N PHE A 16 -20.73 -25.48 7.24
CA PHE A 16 -21.76 -25.85 6.27
C PHE A 16 -21.52 -27.17 5.55
N GLU A 17 -20.29 -27.65 5.45
CA GLU A 17 -19.96 -28.84 4.65
C GLU A 17 -19.52 -30.05 5.49
N TRP A 18 -18.73 -29.86 6.55
CA TRP A 18 -18.13 -30.98 7.30
C TRP A 18 -19.13 -32.02 7.80
N TRP A 19 -20.28 -31.59 8.35
CA TRP A 19 -21.30 -32.53 8.84
C TRP A 19 -21.89 -33.42 7.75
N LYS A 20 -21.76 -33.08 6.46
CA LYS A 20 -22.26 -33.91 5.35
C LYS A 20 -21.46 -35.20 5.19
N GLU A 21 -20.21 -35.23 5.67
CA GLU A 21 -19.31 -36.38 5.61
C GLU A 21 -19.62 -37.44 6.69
N ILE A 22 -20.37 -37.08 7.72
CA ILE A 22 -20.79 -38.00 8.79
C ILE A 22 -21.96 -38.83 8.27
N SER A 23 -22.01 -40.14 8.48
CA SER A 23 -23.15 -40.98 8.03
C SER A 23 -24.30 -41.00 9.05
N ASN A 24 -23.98 -41.01 10.35
CA ASN A 24 -24.93 -41.07 11.45
C ASN A 24 -25.70 -39.74 11.63
N LEU A 25 -27.04 -39.78 11.64
CA LEU A 25 -27.90 -38.60 11.74
C LEU A 25 -27.87 -37.90 13.11
N SER A 26 -27.70 -38.65 14.19
CA SER A 26 -27.57 -38.09 15.54
C SER A 26 -26.27 -37.31 15.66
N ASP A 27 -25.17 -37.90 15.20
CA ASP A 27 -23.84 -37.29 15.26
C ASP A 27 -23.74 -36.04 14.37
N ARG A 28 -24.40 -36.05 13.20
CA ARG A 28 -24.60 -34.84 12.37
C ARG A 28 -25.27 -33.72 13.13
N SER A 29 -26.34 -34.04 13.86
CA SER A 29 -27.14 -33.05 14.58
C SER A 29 -26.35 -32.44 15.74
N ALA A 30 -25.58 -33.26 16.46
CA ALA A 30 -24.68 -32.81 17.50
C ALA A 30 -23.60 -31.85 16.95
N LEU A 31 -22.96 -32.21 15.84
CA LEU A 31 -21.95 -31.33 15.21
C LEU A 31 -22.56 -30.00 14.76
N LYS A 32 -23.73 -30.02 14.11
CA LYS A 32 -24.41 -28.78 13.69
C LYS A 32 -24.75 -27.88 14.88
N ALA A 33 -25.28 -28.45 15.95
CA ALA A 33 -25.60 -27.72 17.16
C ALA A 33 -24.34 -27.09 17.77
N PHE A 34 -23.25 -27.84 17.83
CA PHE A 34 -21.94 -27.37 18.32
C PHE A 34 -21.39 -26.20 17.49
N LEU A 35 -21.46 -26.29 16.16
CA LEU A 35 -20.92 -25.26 15.25
C LEU A 35 -21.87 -24.08 15.01
N HIS A 36 -23.07 -24.11 15.59
CA HIS A 36 -24.00 -23.00 15.50
C HIS A 36 -23.41 -21.74 16.13
N THR A 37 -23.65 -20.57 15.53
CA THR A 37 -23.01 -19.31 15.96
C THR A 37 -23.32 -18.96 17.41
N ASP A 38 -24.54 -19.22 17.87
CA ASP A 38 -24.92 -19.00 19.28
C ASP A 38 -24.15 -19.92 20.23
N SER A 39 -23.92 -21.17 19.85
CA SER A 39 -23.14 -22.14 20.62
C SER A 39 -21.67 -21.75 20.66
N LEU A 40 -21.11 -21.33 19.52
CA LEU A 40 -19.72 -20.92 19.39
C LEU A 40 -19.37 -19.67 20.18
N ILE A 41 -20.33 -18.79 20.47
CA ILE A 41 -20.11 -17.53 21.21
C ILE A 41 -20.46 -17.67 22.70
N SER A 42 -21.25 -18.68 23.07
CA SER A 42 -21.70 -18.92 24.43
C SER A 42 -20.52 -19.10 25.40
N ASP A 43 -20.62 -18.55 26.61
CA ASP A 43 -19.60 -18.70 27.66
C ASP A 43 -19.33 -20.17 28.04
N GLY A 44 -20.28 -21.08 27.74
CA GLY A 44 -20.14 -22.52 27.94
C GLY A 44 -19.46 -23.28 26.79
N CYS A 45 -19.05 -22.58 25.73
CA CYS A 45 -18.39 -23.21 24.58
C CYS A 45 -17.01 -23.76 24.98
N PRO A 46 -16.74 -25.04 24.71
CA PRO A 46 -15.50 -25.68 25.15
C PRO A 46 -14.29 -25.28 24.28
N LEU A 47 -14.48 -24.52 23.19
CA LEU A 47 -13.38 -23.97 22.38
C LEU A 47 -12.72 -22.74 23.02
N HIS A 48 -13.37 -22.12 24.01
CA HIS A 48 -12.86 -20.92 24.69
C HIS A 48 -13.26 -20.90 26.17
N PRO A 49 -12.92 -21.95 26.95
CA PRO A 49 -13.41 -22.13 28.31
C PRO A 49 -12.97 -20.97 29.21
N GLY A 50 -13.94 -20.31 29.85
CA GLY A 50 -13.69 -19.21 30.78
C GLY A 50 -13.32 -17.88 30.11
N THR A 51 -13.43 -17.78 28.78
CA THR A 51 -13.21 -16.54 28.03
C THR A 51 -14.45 -16.16 27.23
N LYS A 52 -14.83 -14.89 27.26
CA LYS A 52 -16.00 -14.38 26.53
C LYS A 52 -15.68 -14.19 25.05
N GLY A 53 -16.45 -14.85 24.20
CA GLY A 53 -16.34 -14.76 22.75
C GLY A 53 -15.44 -15.82 22.10
N MET A 54 -15.55 -15.89 20.79
CA MET A 54 -14.90 -16.90 19.95
C MET A 54 -13.68 -16.34 19.25
N GLU A 55 -12.52 -16.95 19.45
CA GLU A 55 -11.32 -16.69 18.64
C GLU A 55 -11.37 -17.50 17.35
N VAL A 56 -11.26 -16.82 16.22
CA VAL A 56 -11.06 -17.40 14.88
C VAL A 56 -9.85 -16.72 14.24
N PHE A 57 -9.47 -17.13 13.03
CA PHE A 57 -8.29 -16.63 12.34
C PHE A 57 -8.69 -15.96 11.04
N MET A 58 -8.19 -14.75 10.79
CA MET A 58 -8.28 -14.09 9.50
C MET A 58 -7.09 -14.51 8.63
N ALA A 59 -7.37 -15.12 7.49
CA ALA A 59 -6.40 -15.54 6.50
C ALA A 59 -6.64 -14.78 5.18
N ILE A 60 -5.55 -14.45 4.47
CA ILE A 60 -5.61 -13.82 3.15
C ILE A 60 -4.92 -14.76 2.16
N ILE A 61 -5.65 -15.23 1.16
CA ILE A 61 -5.12 -16.13 0.12
C ILE A 61 -4.50 -15.33 -1.03
N HIS A 62 -3.72 -15.98 -1.89
CA HIS A 62 -2.94 -15.31 -2.94
C HIS A 62 -3.74 -14.43 -3.89
N ASN A 63 -5.02 -14.73 -4.11
CA ASN A 63 -5.89 -13.91 -4.93
C ASN A 63 -6.46 -12.65 -4.23
N GLY A 64 -6.02 -12.37 -3.00
CA GLY A 64 -6.44 -11.20 -2.21
C GLY A 64 -7.76 -11.39 -1.46
N GLU A 65 -8.43 -12.54 -1.62
CA GLU A 65 -9.62 -12.85 -0.85
C GLU A 65 -9.29 -13.13 0.62
N SER A 66 -10.15 -12.64 1.50
CA SER A 66 -10.11 -12.90 2.93
C SER A 66 -10.94 -14.13 3.28
N ARG A 67 -10.50 -14.87 4.31
CA ARG A 67 -11.20 -16.02 4.88
C ARG A 67 -11.16 -15.94 6.40
N LEU A 68 -12.31 -16.09 7.03
CA LEU A 68 -12.35 -16.47 8.44
C LEU A 68 -12.16 -17.97 8.55
N CYS A 69 -11.35 -18.41 9.51
CA CYS A 69 -10.92 -19.79 9.63
C CYS A 69 -10.90 -20.26 11.10
N PHE A 70 -11.09 -21.56 11.30
CA PHE A 70 -10.71 -22.25 12.53
C PHE A 70 -9.26 -22.71 12.44
N SER A 71 -8.58 -22.84 13.58
CA SER A 71 -7.34 -23.61 13.62
C SER A 71 -7.62 -25.11 13.53
N LEU A 72 -6.66 -25.89 13.02
CA LEU A 72 -6.73 -27.35 13.05
C LEU A 72 -6.87 -27.89 14.48
N LYS A 73 -6.30 -27.19 15.48
CA LYS A 73 -6.42 -27.54 16.89
C LYS A 73 -7.87 -27.43 17.38
N GLN A 74 -8.59 -26.35 17.04
CA GLN A 74 -10.00 -26.18 17.42
C GLN A 74 -10.89 -27.27 16.81
N VAL A 75 -10.71 -27.55 15.51
CA VAL A 75 -11.47 -28.61 14.82
C VAL A 75 -11.16 -29.99 15.42
N SER A 76 -9.87 -30.28 15.66
CA SER A 76 -9.45 -31.54 16.27
C SER A 76 -10.03 -31.72 17.67
N TYR A 77 -10.03 -30.66 18.48
CA TYR A 77 -10.59 -30.70 19.82
C TYR A 77 -12.10 -30.93 19.81
N ALA A 78 -12.85 -30.25 18.93
CA ALA A 78 -14.30 -30.43 18.81
C ALA A 78 -14.69 -31.91 18.56
N ARG A 79 -13.94 -32.62 17.71
CA ARG A 79 -14.15 -34.05 17.39
C ARG A 79 -14.12 -34.93 18.63
N TYR A 80 -13.08 -34.77 19.45
CA TYR A 80 -12.89 -35.59 20.65
C TYR A 80 -13.80 -35.15 21.77
N TRP A 81 -14.05 -33.84 21.93
CA TRP A 81 -14.91 -33.31 22.97
C TRP A 81 -16.36 -33.80 22.82
N LEU A 82 -16.91 -33.75 21.61
CA LEU A 82 -18.27 -34.24 21.33
C LEU A 82 -18.45 -35.71 21.69
N HIS A 83 -17.46 -36.55 21.36
CA HIS A 83 -17.51 -37.97 21.70
C HIS A 83 -17.31 -38.23 23.20
N ALA A 84 -16.34 -37.56 23.83
CA ALA A 84 -16.03 -37.74 25.25
C ALA A 84 -17.22 -37.36 26.16
N TYR A 85 -18.07 -36.43 25.71
CA TYR A 85 -19.29 -36.03 26.41
C TYR A 85 -20.53 -36.84 26.00
N GLY A 86 -20.35 -37.90 25.21
CA GLY A 86 -21.44 -38.80 24.78
C GLY A 86 -22.43 -38.17 23.80
N LEU A 87 -22.07 -37.05 23.16
CA LEU A 87 -22.91 -36.38 22.17
C LEU A 87 -22.79 -37.00 20.78
N THR A 88 -21.70 -37.73 20.52
CA THR A 88 -21.52 -38.52 19.31
C THR A 88 -21.15 -39.95 19.63
N SER A 89 -21.64 -40.88 18.79
CA SER A 89 -21.43 -42.33 18.98
C SER A 89 -19.96 -42.75 18.88
N GLU A 90 -19.20 -42.05 18.04
CA GLU A 90 -17.76 -42.22 17.84
C GLU A 90 -17.07 -40.85 17.68
N PRO A 91 -15.73 -40.76 17.79
CA PRO A 91 -14.99 -39.56 17.43
C PRO A 91 -15.24 -39.21 15.96
N LEU A 92 -15.74 -38.00 15.72
CA LEU A 92 -16.04 -37.55 14.35
C LEU A 92 -14.81 -37.66 13.45
N PRO A 93 -14.96 -37.95 12.14
CA PRO A 93 -13.83 -37.94 11.20
C PRO A 93 -13.22 -36.54 11.08
N LEU A 94 -11.96 -36.47 10.67
CA LEU A 94 -11.40 -35.18 10.25
C LEU A 94 -12.16 -34.68 9.02
N PRO A 95 -12.39 -33.36 8.89
CA PRO A 95 -12.90 -32.80 7.65
C PRO A 95 -11.96 -33.12 6.48
N SER A 96 -12.50 -33.18 5.26
CA SER A 96 -11.70 -33.29 4.04
C SER A 96 -10.53 -32.31 4.00
N SER A 97 -9.37 -32.80 3.53
CA SER A 97 -8.16 -31.99 3.35
C SER A 97 -8.36 -30.84 2.35
N HIS A 98 -9.41 -30.86 1.53
CA HIS A 98 -9.77 -29.78 0.62
C HIS A 98 -10.15 -28.48 1.35
N TYR A 99 -10.52 -28.56 2.63
CA TYR A 99 -10.86 -27.39 3.45
C TYR A 99 -9.65 -26.77 4.16
N LEU A 100 -8.47 -27.41 4.03
CA LEU A 100 -7.24 -27.04 4.71
C LEU A 100 -6.47 -26.00 3.89
N LEU A 101 -6.13 -24.88 4.54
CA LEU A 101 -5.19 -23.89 4.01
C LEU A 101 -3.85 -24.03 4.76
N THR A 102 -2.79 -24.23 4.00
CA THR A 102 -1.40 -24.25 4.45
C THR A 102 -0.80 -22.85 4.36
N LEU A 103 0.34 -22.60 5.01
CA LEU A 103 1.04 -21.32 4.87
C LEU A 103 1.41 -20.97 3.41
N ASN A 104 1.60 -21.98 2.56
CA ASN A 104 1.89 -21.76 1.13
C ASN A 104 0.68 -21.26 0.36
N ASP A 105 -0.54 -21.47 0.87
CA ASP A 105 -1.79 -21.00 0.26
C ASP A 105 -2.10 -19.54 0.64
N LEU A 106 -1.35 -18.96 1.58
CA LEU A 106 -1.60 -17.67 2.19
C LEU A 106 -0.54 -16.63 1.82
N ARG A 107 -0.95 -15.35 1.73
CA ARG A 107 -0.03 -14.20 1.56
C ARG A 107 0.79 -13.87 2.82
N GLY A 108 0.45 -14.51 3.94
CA GLY A 108 1.10 -14.32 5.23
C GLY A 108 0.47 -15.20 6.31
N PRO A 109 1.06 -15.22 7.52
CA PRO A 109 0.52 -16.01 8.62
C PRO A 109 -0.89 -15.51 9.00
N PRO A 110 -1.84 -16.41 9.26
CA PRO A 110 -3.20 -16.04 9.65
C PRO A 110 -3.19 -15.36 11.03
N SER A 111 -4.00 -14.32 11.18
CA SER A 111 -4.03 -13.48 12.38
C SER A 111 -5.23 -13.81 13.26
N PRO A 112 -5.06 -14.01 14.59
CA PRO A 112 -6.19 -14.29 15.48
C PRO A 112 -7.11 -13.07 15.61
N VAL A 113 -8.42 -13.31 15.67
CA VAL A 113 -9.48 -12.31 15.86
C VAL A 113 -10.55 -12.89 16.77
N THR A 114 -10.95 -12.15 17.81
CA THR A 114 -11.99 -12.58 18.75
C THR A 114 -13.28 -11.81 18.54
N TYR A 115 -14.41 -12.52 18.43
CA TYR A 115 -15.75 -11.95 18.35
C TYR A 115 -16.55 -12.27 19.62
N LYS A 116 -17.06 -11.26 20.30
CA LYS A 116 -17.70 -11.39 21.63
C LYS A 116 -19.20 -11.60 21.56
N THR A 117 -19.81 -11.29 20.42
CA THR A 117 -21.26 -11.41 20.22
C THR A 117 -21.58 -12.11 18.90
N VAL A 118 -22.76 -12.71 18.83
CA VAL A 118 -23.28 -13.35 17.62
C VAL A 118 -23.43 -12.34 16.48
N ALA A 119 -23.82 -11.11 16.81
CA ALA A 119 -23.93 -10.02 15.83
C ALA A 119 -22.57 -9.66 15.22
N GLU A 120 -21.52 -9.54 16.03
CA GLU A 120 -20.16 -9.28 15.55
C GLU A 120 -19.66 -10.36 14.59
N LEU A 121 -19.77 -11.64 14.97
CA LEU A 121 -19.32 -12.76 14.12
C LEU A 121 -20.11 -12.84 12.80
N ARG A 122 -21.44 -12.63 12.84
CA ARG A 122 -22.28 -12.59 11.63
C ARG A 122 -21.93 -11.41 10.72
N ASN A 123 -21.66 -10.24 11.28
CA ASN A 123 -21.26 -9.06 10.51
C ASN A 123 -19.88 -9.26 9.88
N ALA A 124 -18.92 -9.81 10.60
CA ALA A 124 -17.60 -10.13 10.07
C ALA A 124 -17.68 -11.09 8.87
N LEU A 125 -18.51 -12.13 8.94
CA LEU A 125 -18.75 -13.04 7.81
C LEU A 125 -19.35 -12.32 6.59
N LYS A 126 -20.30 -11.40 6.81
CA LYS A 126 -20.88 -10.58 5.73
C LYS A 126 -19.84 -9.65 5.11
N ASP A 127 -19.00 -9.02 5.92
CA ASP A 127 -18.02 -8.04 5.47
C ASP A 127 -16.87 -8.72 4.71
N VAL A 128 -16.43 -9.91 5.15
CA VAL A 128 -15.55 -10.78 4.34
C VAL A 128 -16.20 -11.11 3.00
N GLY A 129 -17.49 -11.44 2.98
CA GLY A 129 -18.23 -11.69 1.74
C GLY A 129 -18.27 -10.47 0.80
N LYS A 130 -18.52 -9.26 1.32
CA LYS A 130 -18.50 -8.01 0.54
C LYS A 130 -17.10 -7.70 0.01
N HIS A 131 -16.08 -7.85 0.85
CA HIS A 131 -14.68 -7.69 0.47
C HIS A 131 -14.32 -8.63 -0.69
N ASN A 132 -14.62 -9.92 -0.54
CA ASN A 132 -14.33 -10.91 -1.58
C ASN A 132 -15.12 -10.65 -2.87
N LYS A 133 -16.35 -10.13 -2.79
CA LYS A 133 -17.09 -9.68 -3.99
C LYS A 133 -16.37 -8.53 -4.70
N ARG A 134 -15.88 -7.54 -3.96
CA ARG A 134 -15.07 -6.44 -4.52
C ARG A 134 -13.79 -6.98 -5.15
N VAL A 135 -13.04 -7.80 -4.43
CA VAL A 135 -11.84 -8.49 -4.95
C VAL A 135 -12.13 -9.27 -6.23
N LYS A 136 -13.27 -9.98 -6.30
CA LYS A 136 -13.71 -10.70 -7.50
C LYS A 136 -14.04 -9.78 -8.68
N THR A 137 -14.57 -8.59 -8.44
CA THR A 137 -14.72 -7.56 -9.49
C THR A 137 -13.37 -7.13 -10.06
N PHE A 138 -12.29 -7.24 -9.28
CA PHE A 138 -10.90 -6.96 -9.69
C PHE A 138 -10.11 -8.19 -10.13
N ALA A 139 -10.68 -9.40 -10.11
CA ALA A 139 -9.96 -10.67 -10.27
C ALA A 139 -9.33 -10.92 -11.67
N GLY A 140 -9.42 -9.96 -12.58
CA GLY A 140 -8.65 -9.98 -13.85
C GLY A 140 -7.32 -9.25 -13.77
N ASP A 141 -7.12 -8.35 -12.79
CA ASP A 141 -5.97 -7.44 -12.73
C ASP A 141 -5.38 -7.40 -11.31
N TYR A 142 -4.58 -8.42 -11.00
CA TYR A 142 -3.84 -8.51 -9.74
C TYR A 142 -2.90 -7.33 -9.51
N ALA A 143 -2.33 -6.77 -10.58
CA ALA A 143 -1.44 -5.61 -10.49
C ALA A 143 -2.20 -4.40 -9.96
N LEU A 144 -3.40 -4.13 -10.49
CA LEU A 144 -4.24 -3.03 -10.01
C LEU A 144 -4.65 -3.21 -8.54
N GLY A 145 -4.94 -4.44 -8.10
CA GLY A 145 -5.24 -4.73 -6.69
C GLY A 145 -4.08 -4.40 -5.74
N GLU A 146 -2.85 -4.73 -6.12
CA GLU A 146 -1.63 -4.38 -5.37
C GLU A 146 -1.41 -2.85 -5.38
N MET A 147 -1.49 -2.21 -6.54
CA MET A 147 -1.32 -0.75 -6.68
C MET A 147 -2.30 0.03 -5.80
N ARG A 148 -3.57 -0.40 -5.72
CA ARG A 148 -4.59 0.20 -4.83
C ARG A 148 -4.23 0.02 -3.35
N THR A 149 -3.69 -1.13 -2.97
CA THR A 149 -3.22 -1.38 -1.60
C THR A 149 -2.02 -0.47 -1.26
N VAL A 150 -1.09 -0.29 -2.19
CA VAL A 150 0.05 0.61 -2.04
C VAL A 150 -0.42 2.06 -1.93
N PHE A 151 -1.36 2.50 -2.76
CA PHE A 151 -1.91 3.85 -2.71
C PHE A 151 -2.46 4.21 -1.33
N GLU A 152 -3.31 3.35 -0.75
CA GLU A 152 -3.89 3.60 0.57
C GLU A 152 -2.84 3.54 1.69
N ARG A 153 -1.81 2.71 1.53
CA ARG A 153 -0.68 2.67 2.46
C ARG A 153 0.10 3.97 2.44
N VAL A 154 0.42 4.47 1.25
CA VAL A 154 1.13 5.75 1.09
C VAL A 154 0.32 6.88 1.73
N ARG A 155 -0.99 6.95 1.47
CA ARG A 155 -1.89 7.92 2.13
C ARG A 155 -1.85 7.84 3.65
N SER A 156 -1.96 6.64 4.20
CA SER A 156 -1.93 6.43 5.65
C SER A 156 -0.62 6.92 6.25
N VAL A 157 0.52 6.54 5.67
CA VAL A 157 1.85 6.87 6.17
C VAL A 157 2.18 8.35 5.96
N TRP A 158 1.74 8.96 4.86
CA TRP A 158 1.83 10.40 4.63
C TRP A 158 1.06 11.19 5.71
N GLY A 159 -0.14 10.72 6.06
CA GLY A 159 -0.97 11.31 7.10
C GLY A 159 -0.37 11.27 8.50
N GLU A 160 0.56 10.34 8.79
CA GLU A 160 1.30 10.29 10.06
C GLU A 160 2.27 11.48 10.23
N ARG A 161 2.63 12.18 9.14
CA ARG A 161 3.58 13.30 9.14
C ARG A 161 4.92 12.96 9.81
N ARG A 162 5.36 11.71 9.65
CA ARG A 162 6.57 11.16 10.29
C ARG A 162 7.63 10.80 9.25
N GLY A 163 8.86 11.24 9.50
CA GLY A 163 9.99 11.02 8.60
C GLY A 163 10.06 12.06 7.49
N ALA A 164 10.82 11.74 6.44
CA ALA A 164 11.03 12.59 5.28
C ALA A 164 10.62 11.86 4.01
N TRP A 165 10.06 12.61 3.05
CA TRP A 165 9.71 12.14 1.72
C TRP A 165 10.63 12.86 0.74
N MET A 166 11.33 12.13 -0.11
CA MET A 166 12.29 12.67 -1.05
C MET A 166 11.98 12.15 -2.44
N ALA A 167 11.39 12.99 -3.28
CA ALA A 167 11.34 12.74 -4.71
C ALA A 167 12.72 12.94 -5.30
N ILE A 168 13.15 12.01 -6.14
CA ILE A 168 14.39 12.10 -6.88
C ILE A 168 14.15 11.74 -8.34
N ASP A 169 14.92 12.38 -9.21
CA ASP A 169 14.93 12.10 -10.64
C ASP A 169 16.35 12.29 -11.17
N PHE A 170 16.68 11.56 -12.24
CA PHE A 170 17.98 11.60 -12.89
C PHE A 170 17.82 11.73 -14.41
N GLU A 171 18.63 12.61 -14.98
CA GLU A 171 18.80 12.67 -16.44
C GLU A 171 20.12 12.04 -16.87
N GLY A 172 20.05 11.33 -17.99
CA GLY A 172 21.19 10.74 -18.66
C GLY A 172 21.27 11.21 -20.10
N TRP A 173 22.46 11.12 -20.70
CA TRP A 173 22.63 11.48 -22.09
C TRP A 173 21.90 10.47 -23.00
N GLU A 174 21.03 10.99 -23.86
CA GLU A 174 20.11 10.20 -24.71
C GLU A 174 20.83 9.26 -25.70
N ARG A 175 22.13 9.45 -25.95
CA ARG A 175 22.94 8.58 -26.83
C ARG A 175 23.81 7.58 -26.10
N ASP A 176 24.02 7.76 -24.79
CA ASP A 176 24.74 6.81 -23.95
C ASP A 176 24.27 6.96 -22.50
N HIS A 177 23.37 6.06 -22.10
CA HIS A 177 22.79 6.02 -20.75
C HIS A 177 23.81 5.67 -19.64
N THR A 178 25.09 5.44 -19.99
CA THR A 178 26.15 5.36 -18.97
C THR A 178 26.60 6.74 -18.47
N VAL A 179 26.27 7.79 -19.22
CA VAL A 179 26.60 9.19 -18.92
C VAL A 179 25.41 9.85 -18.21
N ILE A 180 25.41 9.78 -16.86
CA ILE A 180 24.40 10.43 -16.01
C ILE A 180 24.78 11.89 -15.82
N THR A 181 23.95 12.81 -16.28
CA THR A 181 24.26 14.23 -16.41
C THR A 181 23.70 15.08 -15.29
N GLU A 182 22.58 14.68 -14.69
CA GLU A 182 21.81 15.51 -13.76
C GLU A 182 21.21 14.67 -12.63
N PHE A 183 20.96 15.31 -11.49
CA PHE A 183 20.21 14.76 -10.37
C PHE A 183 19.36 15.87 -9.77
N GLY A 184 18.07 15.62 -9.68
CA GLY A 184 17.12 16.48 -9.00
C GLY A 184 16.56 15.82 -7.76
N TRP A 185 16.21 16.65 -6.78
CA TRP A 185 15.57 16.19 -5.57
C TRP A 185 14.60 17.22 -5.01
N SER A 186 13.51 16.73 -4.41
CA SER A 186 12.54 17.53 -3.67
C SER A 186 12.13 16.79 -2.40
N VAL A 187 12.24 17.45 -1.25
CA VAL A 187 12.00 16.88 0.07
C VAL A 187 10.84 17.58 0.76
N ILE A 188 9.95 16.78 1.34
CA ILE A 188 8.92 17.22 2.28
C ILE A 188 9.10 16.48 3.62
N ARG A 189 9.08 17.25 4.71
CA ARG A 189 9.05 16.73 6.09
C ARG A 189 8.27 17.66 7.00
N TRP A 190 8.06 17.25 8.25
CA TRP A 190 7.36 18.05 9.24
C TRP A 190 8.25 18.31 10.44
N LYS A 191 8.30 19.58 10.89
CA LYS A 191 8.99 20.00 12.11
C LYS A 191 8.01 20.61 13.09
N PRO A 192 8.27 20.56 14.41
CA PRO A 192 7.55 21.38 15.37
C PRO A 192 7.56 22.84 14.89
N GLU A 193 6.39 23.47 14.93
CA GLU A 193 6.32 24.91 14.81
C GLU A 193 7.07 25.53 15.99
N ASP A 194 7.85 26.59 15.77
CA ASP A 194 8.49 27.34 16.84
C ASP A 194 7.39 28.05 17.65
N SER A 195 6.66 27.32 18.48
CA SER A 195 5.79 27.90 19.49
C SER A 195 6.71 28.53 20.52
N GLY A 196 6.87 29.85 20.47
CA GLY A 196 7.46 30.62 21.56
C GLY A 196 6.89 30.10 22.88
N VAL A 197 7.79 29.71 23.78
CA VAL A 197 7.52 29.02 25.05
C VAL A 197 6.16 29.41 25.64
N VAL A 198 5.19 28.49 25.56
CA VAL A 198 3.96 28.60 26.35
C VAL A 198 4.18 27.74 27.59
N GLU A 199 4.38 28.39 28.74
CA GLU A 199 4.46 27.68 30.02
C GLU A 199 3.15 26.92 30.24
N ALA A 200 3.24 25.58 30.28
CA ALA A 200 2.10 24.73 30.54
C ALA A 200 1.54 25.00 31.95
N LYS A 201 0.25 25.36 32.04
CA LYS A 201 -0.45 25.45 33.32
C LYS A 201 -0.75 24.05 33.83
N GLU A 202 -0.60 23.86 35.14
CA GLU A 202 -0.81 22.60 35.83
C GLU A 202 -2.26 22.10 35.63
N GLY A 203 -2.42 21.03 34.85
CA GLY A 203 -3.72 20.40 34.56
C GLY A 203 -4.10 20.26 33.07
N GLU A 204 -3.34 20.87 32.14
CA GLU A 204 -3.58 20.70 30.70
C GLU A 204 -2.88 19.44 30.15
N LYS A 205 -3.60 18.65 29.35
CA LYS A 205 -3.00 17.57 28.55
C LYS A 205 -2.03 18.22 27.56
N LEU A 206 -0.83 17.68 27.40
CA LEU A 206 0.12 18.13 26.37
C LEU A 206 -0.61 18.21 25.03
N ASP A 207 -0.69 19.41 24.48
CA ASP A 207 -1.25 19.71 23.17
C ASP A 207 -0.56 18.87 22.09
N GLU A 208 -1.33 18.51 21.06
CA GLU A 208 -0.78 18.07 19.77
C GLU A 208 0.22 19.13 19.31
N VAL A 209 1.51 18.80 19.31
CA VAL A 209 2.55 19.72 18.83
C VAL A 209 2.20 20.10 17.39
N ALA A 210 1.90 21.38 17.17
CA ALA A 210 1.64 21.88 15.83
C ALA A 210 2.87 21.62 14.95
N LEU A 211 2.67 20.91 13.84
CA LEU A 211 3.72 20.54 12.91
C LEU A 211 3.63 21.40 11.65
N LYS A 212 4.73 22.06 11.31
CA LYS A 212 4.90 22.82 10.07
C LYS A 212 5.56 21.96 9.00
N GLU A 213 4.97 21.96 7.80
CA GLU A 213 5.56 21.36 6.60
C GLU A 213 6.80 22.18 6.18
N VAL A 214 7.92 21.50 6.01
CA VAL A 214 9.19 22.05 5.53
C VAL A 214 9.52 21.42 4.19
N ARG A 215 9.85 22.27 3.23
CA ARG A 215 10.18 21.89 1.86
C ARG A 215 11.60 22.31 1.53
N GLU A 216 12.34 21.43 0.87
CA GLU A 216 13.72 21.64 0.44
C GLU A 216 13.87 21.00 -0.94
N GLU A 217 14.52 21.65 -1.89
CA GLU A 217 14.67 21.12 -3.25
C GLU A 217 15.96 21.60 -3.89
N GLY A 218 16.45 20.86 -4.90
CA GLY A 218 17.68 21.20 -5.58
C GLY A 218 17.89 20.46 -6.88
N HIS A 219 18.81 21.01 -7.67
CA HIS A 219 19.20 20.48 -8.96
C HIS A 219 20.71 20.52 -9.12
N TRP A 220 21.32 19.37 -9.43
CA TRP A 220 22.76 19.22 -9.60
C TRP A 220 23.10 18.69 -10.99
N THR A 221 24.16 19.22 -11.60
CA THR A 221 24.71 18.74 -12.88
C THR A 221 26.16 18.30 -12.73
N VAL A 222 26.60 17.39 -13.61
CA VAL A 222 27.98 16.87 -13.60
C VAL A 222 28.89 17.71 -14.48
N LYS A 223 29.90 18.35 -13.87
CA LYS A 223 30.84 19.26 -14.52
C LYS A 223 31.53 18.65 -15.74
N GLU A 224 32.04 17.42 -15.60
CA GLU A 224 32.76 16.69 -16.64
C GLU A 224 31.85 16.33 -17.82
N TYR A 225 30.53 16.36 -17.62
CA TYR A 225 29.54 16.00 -18.62
C TYR A 225 28.76 17.19 -19.19
N ALA A 226 29.24 18.42 -18.97
CA ALA A 226 28.60 19.64 -19.46
C ALA A 226 28.35 19.66 -20.99
N ALA A 227 29.23 19.01 -21.77
CA ALA A 227 29.12 18.93 -23.23
C ALA A 227 28.10 17.89 -23.74
N TYR A 228 27.64 16.96 -22.90
CA TYR A 228 26.67 15.93 -23.28
C TYR A 228 25.26 16.48 -23.11
N ARG A 229 24.72 17.04 -24.18
CA ARG A 229 23.38 17.66 -24.21
C ARG A 229 22.39 16.73 -24.91
N ASN A 230 21.16 16.72 -24.39
CA ASN A 230 20.03 16.10 -25.06
C ASN A 230 19.47 17.08 -26.11
N GLY A 231 18.37 16.73 -26.77
CA GLY A 231 17.71 17.60 -27.75
C GLY A 231 17.30 16.90 -29.04
N VAL A 232 17.71 15.64 -29.26
CA VAL A 232 17.26 14.85 -30.41
C VAL A 232 15.94 14.16 -30.11
N PHE A 233 15.81 13.51 -28.95
CA PHE A 233 14.63 12.72 -28.59
C PHE A 233 13.80 13.37 -27.48
N VAL A 234 14.45 14.06 -26.55
CA VAL A 234 13.82 14.80 -25.46
C VAL A 234 14.25 16.27 -25.49
N LYS A 235 13.40 17.17 -24.99
CA LYS A 235 13.76 18.59 -24.87
C LYS A 235 14.95 18.75 -23.93
N ASP A 236 15.88 19.63 -24.27
CA ASP A 236 17.02 19.93 -23.42
C ASP A 236 16.69 21.08 -22.46
N ASN A 237 16.23 20.74 -21.26
CA ASN A 237 15.84 21.69 -20.22
C ASN A 237 16.81 21.73 -19.04
N ARG A 238 18.01 21.17 -19.17
CA ARG A 238 19.04 21.14 -18.11
C ARG A 238 19.28 22.49 -17.42
N ASP A 239 19.28 23.57 -18.20
CA ASP A 239 19.60 24.91 -17.70
C ASP A 239 18.36 25.68 -17.20
N ASN A 240 17.16 25.09 -17.32
CA ASN A 240 15.88 25.70 -16.97
C ASN A 240 15.32 25.11 -15.66
N TYR A 241 16.08 25.22 -14.57
CA TYR A 241 15.59 24.82 -13.24
C TYR A 241 14.70 25.92 -12.64
N ASP A 242 13.43 25.61 -12.38
CA ASP A 242 12.40 26.59 -12.04
C ASP A 242 12.41 26.99 -10.55
N PHE A 243 13.05 26.17 -9.69
CA PHE A 243 12.95 26.29 -8.23
C PHE A 243 14.25 26.73 -7.55
N GLY A 244 15.16 27.34 -8.31
CA GLY A 244 16.38 27.93 -7.76
C GLY A 244 17.53 27.92 -8.74
N THR A 245 18.72 27.61 -8.23
CA THR A 245 19.96 27.62 -9.04
C THR A 245 20.52 26.22 -9.15
N THR A 246 20.82 25.80 -10.39
CA THR A 246 21.55 24.56 -10.67
C THR A 246 22.97 24.63 -10.10
N GLU A 247 23.35 23.62 -9.31
CA GLU A 247 24.73 23.48 -8.82
C GLU A 247 25.53 22.57 -9.75
N VAL A 248 26.75 22.99 -10.13
CA VAL A 248 27.64 22.21 -11.01
C VAL A 248 28.70 21.50 -10.15
N LEU A 249 28.66 20.17 -10.13
CA LEU A 249 29.50 19.35 -9.27
C LEU A 249 30.51 18.51 -10.09
N PRO A 250 31.77 18.38 -9.63
CA PRO A 250 32.65 17.33 -10.14
C PRO A 250 32.05 15.94 -9.91
N LYS A 251 32.20 15.02 -10.86
CA LYS A 251 31.60 13.67 -10.85
C LYS A 251 31.83 12.90 -9.54
N VAL A 252 33.03 13.01 -8.96
CA VAL A 252 33.37 12.35 -7.68
C VAL A 252 32.56 12.92 -6.52
N VAL A 253 32.36 14.25 -6.52
CA VAL A 253 31.56 14.96 -5.50
C VAL A 253 30.08 14.67 -5.70
N PHE A 254 29.61 14.61 -6.94
CA PHE A 254 28.22 14.34 -7.31
C PHE A 254 27.70 13.05 -6.65
N LYS A 255 28.36 11.91 -6.91
CA LYS A 255 28.03 10.62 -6.27
C LYS A 255 28.01 10.72 -4.73
N LYS A 256 29.05 11.33 -4.16
CA LYS A 256 29.21 11.42 -2.71
C LYS A 256 28.08 12.24 -2.08
N ARG A 257 27.72 13.38 -2.66
CA ARG A 257 26.68 14.27 -2.15
C ARG A 257 25.29 13.65 -2.20
N ILE A 258 24.98 12.86 -3.24
CA ILE A 258 23.71 12.11 -3.30
C ILE A 258 23.62 11.13 -2.12
N GLY A 259 24.70 10.38 -1.87
CA GLY A 259 24.75 9.43 -0.74
C GLY A 259 24.66 10.12 0.63
N GLU A 260 25.35 11.25 0.81
CA GLU A 260 25.28 12.07 2.03
C GLU A 260 23.86 12.64 2.24
N LEU A 261 23.20 13.10 1.17
CA LEU A 261 21.82 13.62 1.22
C LEU A 261 20.83 12.53 1.65
N ILE A 262 20.83 11.38 0.99
CA ILE A 262 19.94 10.26 1.31
C ILE A 262 20.22 9.76 2.74
N SER A 263 21.48 9.54 3.10
CA SER A 263 21.85 9.04 4.42
C SER A 263 21.52 10.04 5.53
N GLY A 264 21.65 11.35 5.27
CA GLY A 264 21.31 12.40 6.23
C GLY A 264 19.84 12.35 6.63
N TYR A 265 18.93 12.30 5.67
CA TYR A 265 17.49 12.20 5.96
C TYR A 265 17.10 10.83 6.53
N ALA A 266 17.72 9.74 6.06
CA ALA A 266 17.46 8.40 6.59
C ALA A 266 17.94 8.22 8.05
N ALA A 267 18.91 9.03 8.50
CA ALA A 267 19.36 9.03 9.89
C ALA A 267 18.37 9.71 10.85
N GLU A 268 17.52 10.62 10.35
CA GLU A 268 16.49 11.32 11.15
C GLU A 268 15.24 10.44 11.40
N GLY A 269 15.03 9.38 10.62
CA GLY A 269 13.84 8.53 10.71
C GLY A 269 13.57 7.72 9.45
N PRO A 270 12.32 7.27 9.20
CA PRO A 270 11.98 6.67 7.92
C PRO A 270 12.13 7.70 6.80
N LEU A 271 12.82 7.31 5.72
CA LEU A 271 12.93 8.08 4.49
C LEU A 271 12.19 7.35 3.37
N TYR A 272 11.22 8.02 2.77
CA TYR A 272 10.47 7.55 1.62
C TYR A 272 11.07 8.16 0.35
N LEU A 273 11.82 7.37 -0.41
CA LEU A 273 12.25 7.76 -1.75
C LEU A 273 11.08 7.62 -2.72
N VAL A 274 10.75 8.73 -3.38
CA VAL A 274 9.60 8.89 -4.26
C VAL A 274 10.12 8.98 -5.69
N PHE A 275 9.52 8.20 -6.57
CA PHE A 275 9.90 8.11 -7.97
C PHE A 275 8.69 8.32 -8.88
N HIS A 276 8.95 8.57 -10.14
CA HIS A 276 7.96 8.46 -11.20
C HIS A 276 8.49 7.49 -12.27
N ASP A 277 8.28 6.18 -12.08
CA ASP A 277 9.02 5.08 -12.72
C ASP A 277 10.39 4.78 -12.11
N ARG A 278 10.37 4.17 -10.92
CA ARG A 278 11.56 3.89 -10.10
C ARG A 278 12.69 3.11 -10.80
N TYR A 279 12.41 2.35 -11.86
CA TYR A 279 13.39 1.42 -12.43
C TYR A 279 14.58 2.15 -13.07
N GLY A 280 14.33 3.31 -13.68
CA GLY A 280 15.37 4.16 -14.26
C GLY A 280 16.29 4.73 -13.17
N ASP A 281 15.71 5.39 -12.18
CA ASP A 281 16.47 6.05 -11.11
C ASP A 281 17.25 5.06 -10.25
N VAL A 282 16.64 3.93 -9.88
CA VAL A 282 17.32 2.88 -9.10
C VAL A 282 18.48 2.28 -9.90
N LYS A 283 18.36 2.16 -11.22
CA LYS A 283 19.47 1.74 -12.08
C LYS A 283 20.60 2.76 -12.04
N TYR A 284 20.30 4.06 -12.12
CA TYR A 284 21.31 5.11 -12.03
C TYR A 284 21.98 5.20 -10.66
N LEU A 285 21.21 5.10 -9.57
CA LEU A 285 21.76 5.01 -8.21
C LEU A 285 22.78 3.86 -8.08
N ARG A 286 22.46 2.69 -8.65
CA ARG A 286 23.36 1.52 -8.65
C ARG A 286 24.57 1.72 -9.56
N GLN A 287 24.39 2.30 -10.74
CA GLN A 287 25.47 2.56 -11.69
C GLN A 287 26.47 3.59 -11.17
N LEU A 288 25.99 4.60 -10.44
CA LEU A 288 26.81 5.55 -9.70
C LEU A 288 27.42 4.91 -8.44
N GLU A 289 26.95 3.73 -8.02
CA GLU A 289 27.29 3.06 -6.76
C GLU A 289 27.09 3.99 -5.54
N VAL A 290 25.98 4.73 -5.52
CA VAL A 290 25.65 5.66 -4.43
C VAL A 290 25.60 4.87 -3.10
N PRO A 291 26.35 5.29 -2.07
CA PRO A 291 26.36 4.58 -0.80
C PRO A 291 25.04 4.77 -0.05
N GLY A 292 24.66 3.77 0.75
CA GLY A 292 23.54 3.88 1.69
C GLY A 292 22.17 3.60 1.07
N ILE A 293 22.10 2.97 -0.10
CA ILE A 293 20.83 2.62 -0.78
C ILE A 293 20.46 1.13 -0.65
N GLU A 294 21.31 0.33 0.01
CA GLU A 294 21.20 -1.14 0.05
C GLU A 294 19.95 -1.65 0.80
N GLY A 295 19.35 -0.79 1.64
CA GLY A 295 18.14 -1.09 2.42
C GLY A 295 16.82 -0.67 1.76
N LEU A 296 16.83 -0.21 0.50
CA LEU A 296 15.62 0.26 -0.17
C LEU A 296 14.59 -0.88 -0.34
N SER A 297 13.42 -0.71 0.28
CA SER A 297 12.35 -1.72 0.30
C SER A 297 10.97 -1.11 0.07
N SER A 298 9.94 -1.92 -0.16
CA SER A 298 8.56 -1.41 -0.19
C SER A 298 8.08 -1.03 1.23
N ILE A 299 7.16 -0.07 1.34
CA ILE A 299 6.54 0.27 2.63
C ILE A 299 5.86 -0.99 3.21
N PRO A 300 6.19 -1.43 4.44
CA PRO A 300 5.60 -2.62 5.05
C PRO A 300 4.12 -2.43 5.44
N ASN A 301 3.40 -3.53 5.71
CA ASN A 301 1.99 -3.49 6.14
C ASN A 301 1.79 -2.88 7.55
N LYS A 302 2.87 -2.75 8.32
CA LYS A 302 2.89 -2.16 9.67
C LYS A 302 3.55 -0.78 9.59
N PRO A 303 3.30 0.13 10.56
CA PRO A 303 3.96 1.42 10.59
C PRO A 303 5.49 1.26 10.45
N PRO A 304 6.11 1.86 9.41
CA PRO A 304 7.53 1.66 9.14
C PRO A 304 8.41 2.22 10.25
N GLY A 305 9.46 1.48 10.64
CA GLY A 305 10.54 2.02 11.49
C GLY A 305 11.53 2.85 10.67
N PRO A 306 12.65 3.30 11.28
CA PRO A 306 13.76 3.88 10.52
C PRO A 306 14.21 2.96 9.38
N GLY A 307 14.50 3.53 8.21
CA GLY A 307 14.84 2.77 7.01
C GLY A 307 14.49 3.51 5.73
N LEU A 308 14.80 2.86 4.60
CA LEU A 308 14.54 3.38 3.25
C LEU A 308 13.38 2.66 2.61
N TYR A 309 12.38 3.44 2.20
CA TYR A 309 11.16 2.92 1.59
C TYR A 309 10.94 3.54 0.21
N CYS A 310 10.53 2.72 -0.74
CA CYS A 310 10.25 3.12 -2.11
C CYS A 310 8.76 3.43 -2.29
N VAL A 311 8.47 4.54 -2.97
CA VAL A 311 7.14 4.96 -3.41
C VAL A 311 7.23 5.31 -4.88
N ASP A 312 6.32 4.77 -5.69
CA ASP A 312 6.26 5.07 -7.12
C ASP A 312 4.94 5.75 -7.46
N THR A 313 5.02 7.02 -7.87
CA THR A 313 3.85 7.84 -8.20
C THR A 313 3.16 7.37 -9.48
N LYS A 314 3.88 6.67 -10.37
CA LYS A 314 3.32 6.07 -11.58
C LYS A 314 2.37 4.93 -11.22
N ASP A 315 2.77 4.06 -10.28
CA ASP A 315 1.91 3.00 -9.72
C ASP A 315 0.72 3.58 -8.95
N MET A 316 0.95 4.65 -8.16
CA MET A 316 -0.13 5.33 -7.45
C MET A 316 -1.15 5.93 -8.43
N PHE A 317 -0.70 6.55 -9.52
CA PHE A 317 -1.60 7.11 -10.50
C PHE A 317 -2.36 6.01 -11.26
N SER A 318 -1.71 4.93 -11.66
CA SER A 318 -2.37 3.74 -12.24
C SER A 318 -3.47 3.19 -11.32
N ALA A 319 -3.23 3.15 -10.01
CA ALA A 319 -4.25 2.81 -9.02
C ALA A 319 -5.44 3.78 -9.04
N LEU A 320 -5.14 5.08 -9.08
CA LEU A 320 -6.12 6.15 -9.04
C LEU A 320 -6.97 6.18 -10.32
N GLU A 321 -6.38 6.05 -11.51
CA GLU A 321 -7.13 5.99 -12.76
C GLU A 321 -7.82 4.63 -13.00
N GLY A 322 -7.42 3.60 -12.24
CA GLY A 322 -8.02 2.27 -12.36
C GLY A 322 -7.52 1.46 -13.56
N ASP A 323 -6.30 1.74 -14.03
CA ASP A 323 -5.67 1.06 -15.17
C ASP A 323 -4.21 0.71 -14.85
N SER A 324 -3.90 -0.58 -14.76
CA SER A 324 -2.52 -1.05 -14.58
C SER A 324 -1.80 -1.34 -15.92
N GLY A 325 -2.54 -1.40 -17.03
CA GLY A 325 -2.02 -1.74 -18.35
C GLY A 325 -1.47 -0.54 -19.10
N GLN A 326 -1.85 0.67 -18.71
CA GLN A 326 -1.33 1.92 -19.25
C GLN A 326 -0.77 2.78 -18.13
N GLN A 327 0.55 2.96 -18.12
CA GLN A 327 1.21 3.87 -17.21
C GLN A 327 1.47 5.21 -17.90
N ARG A 328 1.23 6.31 -17.20
CA ARG A 328 1.38 7.67 -17.73
C ARG A 328 2.72 8.27 -17.35
N GLY A 329 3.25 9.13 -18.21
CA GLY A 329 4.40 9.97 -17.90
C GLY A 329 4.01 11.14 -16.99
N LEU A 330 5.02 11.76 -16.38
CA LEU A 330 4.84 12.74 -15.31
C LEU A 330 4.02 13.95 -15.77
N GLU A 331 4.32 14.52 -16.93
CA GLU A 331 3.58 15.64 -17.51
C GLU A 331 2.07 15.35 -17.58
N ARG A 332 1.70 14.16 -18.10
CA ARG A 332 0.31 13.74 -18.21
C ARG A 332 -0.32 13.52 -16.84
N VAL A 333 0.42 12.97 -15.87
CA VAL A 333 -0.06 12.81 -14.50
C VAL A 333 -0.32 14.16 -13.85
N CYS A 334 0.60 15.12 -13.95
CA CYS A 334 0.44 16.47 -13.43
C CYS A 334 -0.79 17.16 -14.02
N LEU A 335 -0.95 17.10 -15.35
CA LEU A 335 -2.12 17.64 -16.06
C LEU A 335 -3.43 17.04 -15.52
N LEU A 336 -3.51 15.71 -15.43
CA LEU A 336 -4.70 15.00 -14.94
C LEU A 336 -4.98 15.23 -13.45
N LEU A 337 -3.94 15.48 -12.65
CA LEU A 337 -4.07 15.85 -11.25
C LEU A 337 -4.39 17.35 -11.04
N LYS A 338 -4.42 18.15 -12.13
CA LYS A 338 -4.57 19.61 -12.14
C LYS A 338 -3.44 20.32 -11.38
N ILE A 339 -2.22 19.82 -11.57
CA ILE A 339 -0.98 20.42 -11.08
C ILE A 339 -0.40 21.23 -12.23
N TYR A 340 -0.38 22.55 -12.07
CA TYR A 340 0.00 23.48 -13.13
C TYR A 340 1.42 24.04 -12.93
N GLY A 341 1.98 24.63 -13.99
CA GLY A 341 3.27 25.31 -13.98
C GLY A 341 4.48 24.44 -14.38
N PHE A 342 4.26 23.20 -14.80
CA PHE A 342 5.34 22.30 -15.22
C PHE A 342 5.84 22.65 -16.63
N ASN A 343 6.62 23.73 -16.72
CA ASN A 343 6.99 24.35 -17.99
C ASN A 343 8.22 23.70 -18.66
N HIS A 344 9.12 23.15 -17.85
CA HIS A 344 10.42 22.65 -18.30
C HIS A 344 10.64 21.19 -17.87
N PRO A 345 9.90 20.22 -18.47
CA PRO A 345 10.12 18.78 -18.25
C PRO A 345 11.49 18.34 -18.77
N HIS A 346 12.03 17.23 -18.28
CA HIS A 346 13.41 16.78 -18.57
C HIS A 346 14.49 17.70 -17.99
N ASN A 347 14.15 18.42 -16.93
CA ASN A 347 15.11 18.96 -15.99
C ASN A 347 14.94 18.16 -14.70
N ALA A 348 15.96 17.43 -14.28
CA ALA A 348 15.81 16.49 -13.17
C ALA A 348 15.26 17.16 -11.88
N GLY A 349 15.63 18.42 -11.64
CA GLY A 349 15.14 19.20 -10.49
C GLY A 349 13.64 19.48 -10.56
N ASN A 350 13.16 19.93 -11.73
CA ASN A 350 11.74 20.17 -11.95
C ASN A 350 10.95 18.85 -11.91
N ASP A 351 11.45 17.80 -12.53
CA ASP A 351 10.79 16.49 -12.58
C ASP A 351 10.67 15.89 -11.16
N ALA A 352 11.69 16.05 -10.31
CA ALA A 352 11.62 15.70 -8.89
C ALA A 352 10.58 16.55 -8.13
N HIS A 353 10.52 17.86 -8.38
CA HIS A 353 9.50 18.74 -7.78
C HIS A 353 8.08 18.29 -8.15
N TYR A 354 7.81 18.10 -9.44
CA TYR A 354 6.48 17.73 -9.92
C TYR A 354 6.09 16.30 -9.56
N THR A 355 7.07 15.40 -9.42
CA THR A 355 6.87 14.07 -8.79
C THR A 355 6.41 14.21 -7.34
N MET A 356 7.02 15.11 -6.56
CA MET A 356 6.61 15.37 -5.18
C MET A 356 5.20 15.99 -5.10
N GLU A 357 4.87 16.94 -5.98
CA GLU A 357 3.52 17.53 -6.02
C GLU A 357 2.46 16.50 -6.44
N ALA A 358 2.78 15.61 -7.40
CA ALA A 358 1.90 14.50 -7.77
C ALA A 358 1.65 13.55 -6.60
N LEU A 359 2.71 13.16 -5.89
CA LEU A 359 2.59 12.38 -4.66
C LEU A 359 1.70 13.11 -3.65
N ARG A 360 2.00 14.37 -3.33
CA ARG A 360 1.28 15.16 -2.32
C ARG A 360 -0.20 15.27 -2.65
N ALA A 361 -0.55 15.52 -3.92
CA ALA A 361 -1.93 15.60 -4.40
C ALA A 361 -2.70 14.29 -4.21
N MET A 362 -2.06 13.14 -4.44
CA MET A 362 -2.66 11.82 -4.25
C MET A 362 -2.67 11.38 -2.77
N ALA A 363 -1.62 11.71 -2.02
CA ALA A 363 -1.42 11.28 -0.64
C ALA A 363 -2.27 12.06 0.37
N THR A 364 -2.52 13.35 0.13
CA THR A 364 -3.30 14.24 1.01
C THR A 364 -4.82 14.11 0.81
N GLY A 365 -5.27 13.63 -0.34
CA GLY A 365 -6.69 13.53 -0.67
C GLY A 365 -7.46 12.48 0.13
N LYS A 366 -8.76 12.30 -0.16
CA LYS A 366 -9.65 11.27 0.41
C LYS A 366 -9.26 9.83 0.01
N PRO A 367 -9.91 8.76 0.50
CA PRO A 367 -9.71 7.41 -0.03
C PRO A 367 -9.75 7.37 -1.55
N LEU A 368 -8.97 6.46 -2.14
CA LEU A 368 -8.68 6.36 -3.56
C LEU A 368 -9.94 6.49 -4.43
N ASP A 369 -10.97 5.70 -4.12
CA ASP A 369 -12.21 5.71 -4.91
C ASP A 369 -12.97 7.03 -4.78
N SER A 370 -12.90 7.69 -3.62
CA SER A 370 -13.48 9.03 -3.44
C SER A 370 -12.70 10.09 -4.22
N GLN A 371 -11.37 10.03 -4.23
CA GLN A 371 -10.56 10.93 -5.05
C GLN A 371 -10.85 10.75 -6.53
N ARG A 372 -10.98 9.50 -7.00
CA ARG A 372 -11.32 9.22 -8.39
C ARG A 372 -12.66 9.85 -8.77
N GLU A 373 -13.70 9.61 -7.96
CA GLU A 373 -15.04 10.15 -8.24
C GLU A 373 -15.08 11.69 -8.17
N GLU A 374 -14.32 12.31 -7.26
CA GLU A 374 -14.23 13.78 -7.17
C GLU A 374 -13.51 14.41 -8.37
N ARG A 375 -12.49 13.73 -8.89
CA ARG A 375 -11.71 14.22 -10.03
C ARG A 375 -12.45 13.99 -11.34
N TRP A 376 -13.10 12.83 -11.48
CA TRP A 376 -13.71 12.35 -12.72
C TRP A 376 -15.11 11.78 -12.46
N PRO A 377 -16.09 12.65 -12.11
CA PRO A 377 -17.41 12.21 -11.69
C PRO A 377 -18.14 11.49 -12.81
N ASN A 378 -18.68 10.31 -12.50
CA ASN A 378 -19.38 9.43 -13.46
C ASN A 378 -18.54 8.98 -14.68
N GLN A 379 -17.20 9.07 -14.63
CA GLN A 379 -16.33 8.66 -15.74
C GLN A 379 -15.74 7.24 -15.59
N THR A 380 -16.14 6.46 -14.60
CA THR A 380 -15.72 5.06 -14.50
C THR A 380 -16.58 4.14 -15.37
N GLN A 381 -16.01 3.05 -15.90
CA GLN A 381 -16.75 2.10 -16.76
C GLN A 381 -18.12 1.66 -16.21
N VAL A 382 -19.18 2.09 -16.91
CA VAL A 382 -20.56 1.66 -16.72
C VAL A 382 -20.98 0.77 -17.90
N LEU A 383 -21.42 -0.45 -17.62
CA LEU A 383 -22.02 -1.35 -18.63
C LEU A 383 -23.48 -1.62 -18.23
N PHE A 384 -24.42 -1.32 -19.12
CA PHE A 384 -25.86 -1.52 -18.90
C PHE A 384 -26.39 -0.91 -17.59
N GLY A 385 -25.93 0.29 -17.23
CA GLY A 385 -26.37 0.99 -16.02
C GLY A 385 -25.79 0.45 -14.70
N GLN A 386 -24.83 -0.49 -14.76
CA GLN A 386 -24.07 -0.97 -13.59
C GLN A 386 -22.58 -0.67 -13.75
N GLN A 387 -21.97 -0.08 -12.72
CA GLN A 387 -20.53 0.19 -12.66
C GLN A 387 -19.78 -1.16 -12.63
N LYS A 388 -19.05 -1.48 -13.71
CA LYS A 388 -18.40 -2.78 -13.91
C LYS A 388 -16.89 -2.73 -13.69
N GLY A 389 -16.30 -1.54 -13.82
CA GLY A 389 -14.86 -1.31 -13.65
C GLY A 389 -14.58 0.00 -12.92
N VAL A 390 -13.31 0.19 -12.57
CA VAL A 390 -12.81 1.41 -11.92
C VAL A 390 -11.93 2.26 -12.85
N LYS A 391 -11.69 1.79 -14.07
CA LYS A 391 -10.95 2.52 -15.09
C LYS A 391 -11.71 3.78 -15.47
N VAL A 392 -11.01 4.91 -15.45
CA VAL A 392 -11.48 6.21 -15.91
C VAL A 392 -11.50 6.22 -17.44
N GLU A 393 -12.64 6.57 -18.00
CA GLU A 393 -12.86 6.84 -19.42
C GLU A 393 -12.69 8.34 -19.65
N TRP A 394 -11.57 8.71 -20.26
CA TRP A 394 -11.18 10.10 -20.47
C TRP A 394 -12.08 10.79 -21.49
N THR A 395 -12.51 12.01 -21.20
CA THR A 395 -13.18 12.85 -22.20
C THR A 395 -12.16 13.64 -23.01
N GLU A 396 -12.55 14.13 -24.20
CA GLU A 396 -11.73 15.05 -25.00
C GLU A 396 -11.27 16.25 -24.16
N LYS A 397 -12.13 16.80 -23.30
CA LYS A 397 -11.77 17.89 -22.38
C LYS A 397 -10.68 17.53 -21.36
N ASP A 398 -10.61 16.26 -20.94
CA ASP A 398 -9.57 15.79 -20.02
C ASP A 398 -8.23 15.56 -20.76
N LEU A 399 -8.26 15.44 -22.09
CA LEU A 399 -7.11 15.16 -22.96
C LEU A 399 -6.58 16.43 -23.64
N ASP A 400 -7.46 17.35 -24.04
CA ASP A 400 -7.20 18.53 -24.88
C ASP A 400 -7.00 19.83 -24.08
N SER A 401 -6.82 19.76 -22.76
CA SER A 401 -6.55 20.97 -21.96
C SER A 401 -5.15 21.58 -22.23
N ASP A 402 -4.51 21.25 -23.35
CA ASP A 402 -3.36 21.96 -23.91
C ASP A 402 -3.80 23.29 -24.57
N ASP A 403 -5.07 23.42 -25.00
CA ASP A 403 -5.55 24.55 -25.82
C ASP A 403 -5.90 25.84 -25.04
N GLU A 404 -5.89 25.83 -23.70
CA GLU A 404 -6.14 27.03 -22.87
C GLU A 404 -4.88 27.60 -22.19
N PHE A 405 -3.67 27.04 -22.42
CA PHE A 405 -2.53 27.25 -21.52
C PHE A 405 -1.20 27.57 -22.22
N TYR A 406 -1.17 28.69 -22.95
CA TYR A 406 0.03 29.52 -23.15
C TYR A 406 -0.08 30.84 -22.39
#